data_AF-A0A9N9U7U1-F1
#
_entry.id   AF-A0A9N9U7U1-F1
#
_cell.length_a   1.000
_cell.length_b   1.000
_cell.length_c   1.000
_cell.angle_alpha   90.00
_cell.angle_beta   90.00
_cell.angle_gamma   90.00
#
_symmetry.space_group_name_H-M   'P 1'
#
loop_
_entity.id
_entity.type
_entity.pdbx_description
1 polymer ?
#
loop_
_entity_poly.entity_id
_entity_poly.type
_entity_poly.pdbx_seq_one_letter_code
_entity_poly.pdbx_strand_id
1 'polypeptide(L)'
;MDYPIIPGTELIPQPGPQYDVTDAALASIPALASPPFPRKGGKHIFAFWHSGIATLPPYLKRNVLSWYQRFAPLGWNIYVLDGVDGSPLHFSRYIDAASPSVVPQALIDGNLGGGYASQHTSDLVRYPLLINYGGVYLDVGILQFGDLNWLWEEHLANPDSPYEFAGYTMGDPPEHVSIVNFALMSVADCPLVLRAHRILIKLWEGRTSTVGAHSHPLVSHVPLMRVPPSVSEGKDKMDINDESMTDYAIQIQAMGSAQRWLDEDDGWDGPGYVRDKCWLYNMLEMAYVNENLTDWDSKRQFELFALEMPSSGEEETADQKLAREIVEKSIAQSWCLKLAHGFSAKLFGAPTLGMHWRANDGSDCGPGTYGGWLRWAMSNLAQKNPPAPLRIPVYEPTMVGSLNDRL
;
A
#
# COMPACT_ATOMS: atom_id res chain seq x y z
N MET A 1 -3.53 27.36 -13.39
CA MET A 1 -4.39 27.81 -12.27
C MET A 1 -3.58 27.65 -11.01
N ASP A 2 -3.57 28.66 -10.14
CA ASP A 2 -2.76 28.64 -8.93
C ASP A 2 -3.63 28.11 -7.78
N TYR A 3 -3.32 26.91 -7.30
CA TYR A 3 -3.99 26.33 -6.14
C TYR A 3 -3.44 26.96 -4.85
N PRO A 4 -4.28 27.14 -3.81
CA PRO A 4 -3.83 27.65 -2.53
C PRO A 4 -2.90 26.67 -1.83
N ILE A 5 -1.95 27.20 -1.06
CA ILE A 5 -1.10 26.41 -0.17
C ILE A 5 -1.95 25.85 0.97
N ILE A 6 -1.79 24.56 1.24
CA ILE A 6 -2.48 23.89 2.34
C ILE A 6 -1.80 24.25 3.67
N PRO A 7 -2.55 24.67 4.71
CA PRO A 7 -1.98 24.90 6.03
C PRO A 7 -1.22 23.68 6.57
N GLY A 8 -0.05 23.89 7.17
CA GLY A 8 0.82 22.80 7.65
C GLY A 8 1.76 22.21 6.58
N THR A 9 1.72 22.73 5.35
CA THR A 9 2.59 22.32 4.24
C THR A 9 3.48 23.45 3.75
N GLU A 10 4.44 23.09 2.91
CA GLU A 10 5.28 24.01 2.14
C GLU A 10 5.58 23.47 0.74
N LEU A 11 5.99 24.35 -0.17
CA LEU A 11 6.39 23.94 -1.51
C LEU A 11 7.66 23.10 -1.46
N ILE A 12 7.68 22.02 -2.24
CA ILE A 12 8.89 21.22 -2.44
C ILE A 12 9.95 22.11 -3.13
N PRO A 13 11.22 22.14 -2.67
CA PRO A 13 12.23 23.09 -3.14
C PRO A 13 12.53 23.05 -4.65
N GLN A 14 12.36 21.88 -5.27
CA GLN A 14 12.46 21.70 -6.71
C GLN A 14 11.27 20.87 -7.20
N PRO A 15 10.17 21.50 -7.62
CA PRO A 15 9.12 20.76 -8.31
C PRO A 15 9.71 20.22 -9.62
N GLY A 16 9.68 18.90 -9.81
CA GLY A 16 10.01 18.29 -11.10
C GLY A 16 9.11 18.84 -12.21
N PRO A 17 9.45 18.63 -13.50
CA PRO A 17 8.57 19.05 -14.58
C PRO A 17 7.17 18.47 -14.39
N GLN A 18 6.15 19.32 -14.47
CA GLN A 18 4.76 18.86 -14.48
C GLN A 18 4.53 18.10 -15.78
N TYR A 19 4.39 16.79 -15.68
CA TYR A 19 4.04 15.95 -16.82
C TYR A 19 2.53 16.00 -16.99
N ASP A 20 2.09 16.36 -18.20
CA ASP A 20 0.71 16.15 -18.62
C ASP A 20 0.48 14.64 -18.72
N VAL A 21 -0.48 14.09 -17.97
CA VAL A 21 -0.62 12.64 -17.80
C VAL A 21 -1.31 12.03 -19.00
N THR A 22 -0.49 11.79 -20.02
CA THR A 22 -0.86 11.06 -21.24
C THR A 22 -0.06 9.76 -21.33
N ASP A 23 -0.58 8.78 -22.07
CA ASP A 23 0.17 7.55 -22.36
C ASP A 23 1.49 7.85 -23.09
N ALA A 24 1.49 8.91 -23.91
CA ALA A 24 2.70 9.43 -24.54
C ALA A 24 3.72 9.95 -23.50
N ALA A 25 3.27 10.61 -22.43
CA ALA A 25 4.15 11.09 -21.38
C ALA A 25 4.81 9.95 -20.61
N LEU A 26 4.06 8.90 -20.24
CA LEU A 26 4.65 7.70 -19.61
C LEU A 26 5.66 7.01 -20.53
N ALA A 27 5.31 6.81 -21.80
CA ALA A 27 6.22 6.22 -22.79
C ALA A 27 7.49 7.08 -23.00
N SER A 28 7.39 8.39 -22.77
CA SER A 28 8.51 9.33 -22.89
C SER A 28 9.45 9.36 -21.68
N ILE A 29 9.21 8.54 -20.63
CA ILE A 29 10.07 8.43 -19.45
C ILE A 29 10.79 7.07 -19.50
N PRO A 30 11.98 6.97 -20.14
CA PRO A 30 12.72 5.72 -20.26
C PRO A 30 13.00 5.04 -18.91
N ALA A 31 13.18 5.83 -17.86
CA ALA A 31 13.43 5.34 -16.51
C ALA A 31 12.24 4.54 -15.92
N LEU A 32 11.01 4.75 -16.38
CA LEU A 32 9.85 3.95 -15.97
C LEU A 32 9.65 2.70 -16.82
N ALA A 33 10.14 2.69 -18.07
CA ALA A 33 10.04 1.54 -18.97
C ALA A 33 11.21 0.55 -18.79
N SER A 34 12.39 1.08 -18.48
CA SER A 34 13.61 0.30 -18.27
C SER A 34 14.47 0.94 -17.16
N PRO A 35 14.03 0.90 -15.89
CA PRO A 35 14.81 1.39 -14.77
C PRO A 35 16.14 0.62 -14.64
N PRO A 36 17.17 1.21 -14.00
CA PRO A 36 18.39 0.48 -13.68
C PRO A 36 18.06 -0.69 -12.73
N PHE A 37 18.87 -1.75 -12.77
CA PHE A 37 18.67 -2.88 -11.88
C PHE A 37 18.77 -2.45 -10.40
N PRO A 38 17.85 -2.88 -9.52
CA PRO A 38 17.84 -2.44 -8.13
C PRO A 38 19.09 -2.93 -7.39
N ARG A 39 19.61 -2.08 -6.53
CA ARG A 39 20.75 -2.37 -5.65
C ARG A 39 20.25 -2.64 -4.24
N LYS A 40 20.87 -3.58 -3.53
CA LYS A 40 20.56 -3.84 -2.12
C LYS A 40 20.73 -2.58 -1.27
N GLY A 41 19.73 -2.26 -0.45
CA GLY A 41 19.71 -1.06 0.41
C GLY A 41 19.53 0.26 -0.36
N GLY A 42 19.05 0.19 -1.60
CA GLY A 42 18.82 1.37 -2.43
C GLY A 42 17.42 1.97 -2.26
N LYS A 43 17.25 3.19 -2.78
CA LYS A 43 15.97 3.90 -2.88
C LYS A 43 15.14 3.36 -4.04
N HIS A 44 14.24 2.44 -3.73
CA HIS A 44 13.37 1.79 -4.73
C HIS A 44 11.91 1.91 -4.32
N ILE A 45 11.04 2.24 -5.27
CA ILE A 45 9.59 2.10 -5.13
C ILE A 45 9.16 0.98 -6.06
N PHE A 46 8.84 -0.17 -5.49
CA PHE A 46 8.23 -1.29 -6.19
C PHE A 46 6.71 -1.16 -6.16
N ALA A 47 6.08 -1.47 -7.28
CA ALA A 47 4.64 -1.62 -7.42
C ALA A 47 4.37 -2.76 -8.41
N PHE A 48 3.13 -3.21 -8.51
CA PHE A 48 2.76 -4.29 -9.41
C PHE A 48 1.47 -3.99 -10.16
N TRP A 49 1.49 -4.28 -11.46
CA TRP A 49 0.31 -4.31 -12.31
C TRP A 49 0.45 -5.44 -13.33
N HIS A 50 -0.35 -6.50 -13.17
CA HIS A 50 -0.21 -7.77 -13.90
C HIS A 50 -0.03 -7.64 -15.42
N SER A 51 -0.64 -6.62 -16.04
CA SER A 51 -0.61 -6.38 -17.50
C SER A 51 0.27 -5.21 -17.93
N GLY A 52 1.20 -4.77 -17.08
CA GLY A 52 2.21 -3.76 -17.41
C GLY A 52 1.78 -2.30 -17.21
N ILE A 53 2.73 -1.42 -16.93
CA ILE A 53 2.48 0.01 -16.64
C ILE A 53 1.63 0.73 -17.70
N ALA A 54 1.78 0.36 -18.97
CA ALA A 54 1.03 0.97 -20.08
C ALA A 54 -0.48 0.70 -20.01
N THR A 55 -0.91 -0.37 -19.35
CA THR A 55 -2.33 -0.74 -19.22
C THR A 55 -2.98 -0.23 -17.94
N LEU A 56 -2.23 0.48 -17.09
CA LEU A 56 -2.81 1.15 -15.93
C LEU A 56 -3.94 2.09 -16.38
N PRO A 57 -5.08 2.10 -15.67
CA PRO A 57 -6.06 3.17 -15.79
C PRO A 57 -5.41 4.55 -15.59
N PRO A 58 -5.88 5.59 -16.29
CA PRO A 58 -5.25 6.92 -16.23
C PRO A 58 -5.08 7.50 -14.82
N TYR A 59 -6.05 7.33 -13.91
CA TYR A 59 -5.92 7.85 -12.53
C TYR A 59 -4.83 7.15 -11.71
N LEU A 60 -4.48 5.90 -12.04
CA LEU A 60 -3.34 5.19 -11.43
C LEU A 60 -2.02 5.58 -12.08
N LYS A 61 -2.02 5.86 -13.40
CA LYS A 61 -0.87 6.44 -14.09
C LYS A 61 -0.45 7.77 -13.46
N ARG A 62 -1.43 8.60 -13.08
CA ARG A 62 -1.21 9.85 -12.33
C ARG A 62 -0.49 9.60 -11.00
N ASN A 63 -0.87 8.54 -10.25
CA ASN A 63 -0.17 8.18 -9.00
C ASN A 63 1.32 7.91 -9.25
N VAL A 64 1.63 7.02 -10.21
CA VAL A 64 3.01 6.64 -10.53
C VAL A 64 3.84 7.83 -11.02
N LEU A 65 3.26 8.69 -11.85
CA LEU A 65 3.92 9.90 -12.34
C LEU A 65 4.20 10.89 -11.21
N SER A 66 3.26 11.09 -10.28
CA SER A 66 3.50 11.93 -9.11
C SER A 66 4.61 11.36 -8.20
N TRP A 67 4.70 10.02 -8.03
CA TRP A 67 5.83 9.40 -7.34
C TRP A 67 7.15 9.68 -8.07
N TYR A 68 7.18 9.50 -9.39
CA TYR A 68 8.37 9.76 -10.21
C TYR A 68 8.82 11.22 -10.11
N GLN A 69 7.90 12.18 -10.30
CA GLN A 69 8.18 13.61 -10.20
C GLN A 69 8.79 13.99 -8.86
N ARG A 70 8.26 13.41 -7.78
CA ARG A 70 8.66 13.76 -6.42
C ARG A 70 9.96 13.09 -6.00
N PHE A 71 10.12 11.81 -6.30
CA PHE A 71 11.18 10.99 -5.68
C PHE A 71 12.34 10.68 -6.64
N ALA A 72 12.14 10.66 -7.96
CA ALA A 72 13.24 10.40 -8.89
C ALA A 72 14.37 11.45 -8.80
N PRO A 73 14.10 12.77 -8.64
CA PRO A 73 15.15 13.76 -8.41
C PRO A 73 15.97 13.52 -7.12
N LEU A 74 15.40 12.79 -6.16
CA LEU A 74 16.03 12.43 -4.88
C LEU A 74 16.77 11.07 -4.94
N GLY A 75 16.88 10.49 -6.14
CA GLY A 75 17.60 9.24 -6.40
C GLY A 75 16.77 7.97 -6.29
N TRP A 76 15.43 8.08 -6.21
CA TRP A 76 14.55 6.91 -6.20
C TRP A 76 14.32 6.35 -7.60
N ASN A 77 14.35 5.03 -7.72
CA ASN A 77 13.92 4.32 -8.93
C ASN A 77 12.54 3.71 -8.70
N ILE A 78 11.66 3.81 -9.71
CA ILE A 78 10.29 3.29 -9.62
C ILE A 78 10.15 2.11 -10.58
N TYR A 79 9.64 1.00 -10.06
CA TYR A 79 9.47 -0.27 -10.74
C TYR A 79 7.99 -0.66 -10.68
N VAL A 80 7.25 -0.49 -11.77
CA VAL A 80 5.90 -1.04 -11.90
C VAL A 80 6.03 -2.41 -12.56
N LEU A 81 6.23 -3.43 -11.75
CA LEU A 81 6.45 -4.80 -12.19
C LEU A 81 5.18 -5.42 -12.77
N ASP A 82 5.34 -6.42 -13.63
CA ASP A 82 4.24 -7.09 -14.32
C ASP A 82 4.47 -8.59 -14.49
N GLY A 83 3.46 -9.30 -15.01
CA GLY A 83 3.53 -10.70 -15.40
C GLY A 83 3.45 -10.89 -16.92
N VAL A 84 3.88 -9.90 -17.72
CA VAL A 84 3.83 -9.94 -19.18
C VAL A 84 5.10 -10.58 -19.74
N ASP A 85 4.96 -11.67 -20.48
CA ASP A 85 6.08 -12.37 -21.10
C ASP A 85 6.96 -11.43 -21.94
N GLY A 86 8.28 -11.53 -21.72
CA GLY A 86 9.27 -10.69 -22.41
C GLY A 86 9.39 -9.26 -21.88
N SER A 87 8.52 -8.82 -20.96
CA SER A 87 8.62 -7.47 -20.37
C SER A 87 9.97 -7.26 -19.67
N PRO A 88 10.61 -6.07 -19.82
CA PRO A 88 11.77 -5.69 -19.01
C PRO A 88 11.43 -5.51 -17.53
N LEU A 89 10.14 -5.37 -17.20
CA LEU A 89 9.60 -5.22 -15.86
C LEU A 89 8.90 -6.50 -15.35
N HIS A 90 9.05 -7.62 -16.08
CA HIS A 90 8.53 -8.90 -15.60
C HIS A 90 9.13 -9.25 -14.24
N PHE A 91 8.30 -9.60 -13.25
CA PHE A 91 8.73 -9.78 -11.86
C PHE A 91 9.88 -10.80 -11.71
N SER A 92 9.92 -11.84 -12.55
CA SER A 92 10.97 -12.89 -12.53
C SER A 92 12.38 -12.38 -12.85
N ARG A 93 12.53 -11.16 -13.36
CA ARG A 93 13.85 -10.53 -13.55
C ARG A 93 14.42 -9.99 -12.23
N TYR A 94 13.58 -9.77 -11.23
CA TYR A 94 13.93 -9.08 -9.98
C TYR A 94 13.96 -10.02 -8.78
N ILE A 95 13.29 -11.17 -8.86
CA ILE A 95 13.27 -12.20 -7.83
C ILE A 95 13.53 -13.56 -8.47
N ASP A 96 14.01 -14.52 -7.69
CA ASP A 96 14.21 -15.89 -8.16
C ASP A 96 12.87 -16.63 -8.29
N ALA A 97 12.14 -16.33 -9.36
CA ALA A 97 10.83 -16.91 -9.63
C ALA A 97 10.86 -18.38 -10.08
N ALA A 98 12.04 -19.02 -10.09
CA ALA A 98 12.19 -20.45 -10.34
C ALA A 98 12.40 -21.26 -9.05
N SER A 99 12.57 -20.59 -7.91
CA SER A 99 12.85 -21.23 -6.63
C SER A 99 11.59 -21.37 -5.77
N PRO A 100 11.20 -22.59 -5.37
CA PRO A 100 10.05 -22.82 -4.49
C PRO A 100 10.24 -22.23 -3.07
N SER A 101 11.47 -21.81 -2.74
CA SER A 101 11.78 -21.11 -1.49
C SER A 101 11.52 -19.59 -1.54
N VAL A 102 11.30 -19.04 -2.75
CA VAL A 102 11.08 -17.60 -2.99
C VAL A 102 9.66 -17.33 -3.49
N VAL A 103 9.09 -18.24 -4.28
CA VAL A 103 7.71 -18.18 -4.76
C VAL A 103 7.07 -19.56 -4.68
N PRO A 104 5.76 -19.69 -4.48
CA PRO A 104 5.13 -21.00 -4.38
C PRO A 104 5.15 -21.73 -5.73
N GLN A 105 5.16 -23.06 -5.69
CA GLN A 105 5.14 -23.91 -6.89
C GLN A 105 4.01 -23.53 -7.86
N ALA A 106 2.86 -23.10 -7.32
CA ALA A 106 1.74 -22.69 -8.16
C ALA A 106 2.01 -21.45 -9.01
N LEU A 107 2.86 -20.53 -8.55
CA LEU A 107 3.31 -19.39 -9.35
C LEU A 107 4.35 -19.83 -10.39
N ILE A 108 5.27 -20.74 -10.02
CA ILE A 108 6.28 -21.31 -10.93
C ILE A 108 5.62 -22.02 -12.11
N ASP A 109 4.60 -22.83 -11.82
CA ASP A 109 3.88 -23.63 -12.81
C ASP A 109 2.84 -22.82 -13.61
N GLY A 110 2.62 -21.54 -13.27
CA GLY A 110 1.60 -20.70 -13.89
C GLY A 110 0.17 -21.18 -13.63
N ASN A 111 -0.09 -21.84 -12.50
CA ASN A 111 -1.38 -22.46 -12.19
C ASN A 111 -2.09 -21.85 -10.95
N LEU A 112 -1.65 -20.66 -10.49
CA LEU A 112 -2.39 -19.88 -9.51
C LEU A 112 -3.87 -19.73 -9.92
N GLY A 113 -4.75 -20.27 -9.10
CA GLY A 113 -6.18 -20.34 -9.36
C GLY A 113 -6.98 -19.19 -8.74
N GLY A 114 -8.28 -19.20 -9.03
CA GLY A 114 -9.26 -18.26 -8.48
C GLY A 114 -9.30 -16.90 -9.20
N GLY A 115 -10.38 -16.14 -8.96
CA GLY A 115 -10.63 -14.84 -9.61
C GLY A 115 -9.66 -13.71 -9.19
N TYR A 116 -8.70 -14.00 -8.32
CA TYR A 116 -7.74 -13.03 -7.77
C TYR A 116 -6.28 -13.44 -8.00
N ALA A 117 -5.99 -14.35 -8.93
CA ALA A 117 -4.62 -14.82 -9.21
C ALA A 117 -3.62 -13.69 -9.45
N SER A 118 -4.01 -12.63 -10.18
CA SER A 118 -3.18 -11.44 -10.40
C SER A 118 -2.88 -10.67 -9.11
N GLN A 119 -3.85 -10.58 -8.20
CA GLN A 119 -3.67 -9.97 -6.89
C GLN A 119 -2.74 -10.84 -6.03
N HIS A 120 -2.96 -12.16 -5.98
CA HIS A 120 -2.09 -13.08 -5.25
C HIS A 120 -0.66 -13.06 -5.80
N THR A 121 -0.47 -12.90 -7.11
CA THR A 121 0.88 -12.69 -7.69
C THR A 121 1.54 -11.45 -7.09
N SER A 122 0.82 -10.33 -7.03
CA SER A 122 1.26 -9.11 -6.35
C SER A 122 1.64 -9.37 -4.89
N ASP A 123 0.84 -10.18 -4.18
CA ASP A 123 1.07 -10.56 -2.79
C ASP A 123 2.31 -11.41 -2.59
N LEU A 124 2.60 -12.30 -3.53
CA LEU A 124 3.74 -13.22 -3.48
C LEU A 124 5.07 -12.55 -3.83
N VAL A 125 5.07 -11.51 -4.69
CA VAL A 125 6.31 -10.84 -5.10
C VAL A 125 6.79 -9.77 -4.11
N ARG A 126 5.90 -9.22 -3.27
CA ARG A 126 6.22 -8.05 -2.43
C ARG A 126 7.32 -8.33 -1.40
N TYR A 127 7.25 -9.45 -0.68
CA TYR A 127 8.24 -9.77 0.36
C TYR A 127 9.61 -10.10 -0.24
N PRO A 128 9.74 -10.95 -1.29
CA PRO A 128 11.02 -11.16 -1.96
C PRO A 128 11.71 -9.88 -2.43
N LEU A 129 10.96 -8.91 -2.97
CA LEU A 129 11.52 -7.62 -3.40
C LEU A 129 12.11 -6.84 -2.22
N LEU A 130 11.34 -6.72 -1.14
CA LEU A 130 11.78 -6.03 0.08
C LEU A 130 12.96 -6.74 0.76
N ILE A 131 12.98 -8.08 0.77
CA ILE A 131 14.09 -8.87 1.30
C ILE A 131 15.35 -8.61 0.47
N ASN A 132 15.27 -8.72 -0.85
CA ASN A 132 16.44 -8.62 -1.72
C ASN A 132 17.02 -7.19 -1.78
N TYR A 133 16.16 -6.18 -1.79
CA TYR A 133 16.55 -4.81 -2.13
C TYR A 133 16.26 -3.77 -1.05
N GLY A 134 15.35 -4.03 -0.13
CA GLY A 134 14.74 -3.01 0.73
C GLY A 134 13.90 -2.02 -0.10
N GLY A 135 13.74 -0.80 0.41
CA GLY A 135 12.98 0.26 -0.24
C GLY A 135 11.51 0.20 0.17
N VAL A 136 10.62 0.53 -0.75
CA VAL A 136 9.17 0.62 -0.54
C VAL A 136 8.46 -0.28 -1.54
N TYR A 137 7.47 -1.05 -1.10
CA TYR A 137 6.44 -1.64 -1.92
C TYR A 137 5.15 -0.85 -1.75
N LEU A 138 4.60 -0.31 -2.83
CA LEU A 138 3.34 0.43 -2.87
C LEU A 138 2.36 -0.22 -3.84
N ASP A 139 1.11 -0.40 -3.42
CA ASP A 139 0.04 -0.64 -4.36
C ASP A 139 -0.13 0.57 -5.29
N VAL A 140 -0.36 0.35 -6.58
CA VAL A 140 -0.55 1.43 -7.59
C VAL A 140 -1.69 2.39 -7.24
N GLY A 141 -2.63 1.97 -6.39
CA GLY A 141 -3.75 2.78 -5.88
C GLY A 141 -3.39 3.76 -4.76
N ILE A 142 -2.11 3.94 -4.42
CA ILE A 142 -1.68 4.86 -3.36
C ILE A 142 -1.46 6.28 -3.90
N LEU A 143 -2.17 7.25 -3.33
CA LEU A 143 -1.84 8.67 -3.45
C LEU A 143 -0.88 9.02 -2.32
N GLN A 144 0.41 9.07 -2.59
CA GLN A 144 1.47 9.30 -1.61
C GLN A 144 1.68 10.80 -1.33
N PHE A 145 1.54 11.23 -0.06
CA PHE A 145 1.75 12.64 0.35
C PHE A 145 2.89 12.82 1.35
N GLY A 146 3.09 11.84 2.23
CA GLY A 146 4.22 11.82 3.15
C GLY A 146 5.54 11.74 2.40
N ASP A 147 6.59 12.28 3.00
CA ASP A 147 7.92 12.26 2.40
C ASP A 147 8.62 10.92 2.64
N LEU A 148 8.54 10.04 1.63
CA LEU A 148 9.24 8.75 1.64
C LEU A 148 10.77 8.93 1.71
N ASN A 149 11.31 10.00 1.14
CA ASN A 149 12.74 10.24 1.18
C ASN A 149 13.22 10.58 2.59
N TRP A 150 12.49 11.46 3.29
CA TRP A 150 12.74 11.76 4.69
C TRP A 150 12.63 10.49 5.56
N LEU A 151 11.55 9.72 5.42
CA LEU A 151 11.37 8.49 6.22
C LEU A 151 12.49 7.47 5.94
N TRP A 152 12.94 7.36 4.69
CA TRP A 152 14.07 6.49 4.34
C TRP A 152 15.38 6.97 4.96
N GLU A 153 15.78 8.21 4.68
CA GLU A 153 17.11 8.72 5.03
C GLU A 153 17.26 8.92 6.53
N GLU A 154 16.24 9.43 7.22
CA GLU A 154 16.33 9.75 8.64
C GLU A 154 16.08 8.53 9.54
N HIS A 155 15.28 7.56 9.08
CA HIS A 155 14.79 6.48 9.94
C HIS A 155 15.15 5.06 9.52
N LEU A 156 15.14 4.70 8.23
CA LEU A 156 15.39 3.31 7.83
C LEU A 156 16.83 3.05 7.36
N ALA A 157 17.39 3.95 6.55
CA ALA A 157 18.76 3.86 6.07
C ALA A 157 19.77 4.43 7.07
N ASN A 158 19.30 5.17 8.07
CA ASN A 158 20.12 5.73 9.13
C ASN A 158 20.52 4.65 10.15
N PRO A 159 21.82 4.30 10.27
CA PRO A 159 22.27 3.28 11.22
C PRO A 159 22.11 3.68 12.69
N ASP A 160 21.94 4.98 12.98
CA ASP A 160 21.70 5.48 14.34
C ASP A 160 20.21 5.45 14.72
N SER A 161 19.32 5.21 13.74
CA SER A 161 17.90 5.02 13.97
C SER A 161 17.60 3.55 14.30
N PRO A 162 16.68 3.27 15.24
CA PRO A 162 16.33 1.89 15.57
C PRO A 162 15.44 1.23 14.51
N TYR A 163 14.81 2.00 13.62
CA TYR A 163 13.76 1.50 12.74
C TYR A 163 14.30 0.72 11.54
N GLU A 164 13.71 -0.45 11.28
CA GLU A 164 14.09 -1.34 10.17
C GLU A 164 12.90 -1.56 9.20
N PHE A 165 11.69 -1.21 9.64
CA PHE A 165 10.45 -1.39 8.90
C PHE A 165 9.50 -0.21 9.14
N ALA A 166 8.74 0.18 8.13
CA ALA A 166 7.66 1.13 8.23
C ALA A 166 6.43 0.66 7.44
N GLY A 167 5.24 1.00 7.95
CA GLY A 167 3.99 0.59 7.33
C GLY A 167 2.78 1.06 8.13
N TYR A 168 1.68 0.33 7.98
CA TYR A 168 0.42 0.64 8.64
C TYR A 168 -0.08 -0.56 9.40
N THR A 169 -0.85 -0.32 10.45
CA THR A 169 -1.58 -1.34 11.19
C THR A 169 -3.09 -1.12 11.08
N MET A 170 -3.85 -2.21 10.98
CA MET A 170 -5.27 -2.22 11.31
C MET A 170 -5.41 -2.17 12.82
N GLY A 171 -6.33 -1.33 13.32
CA GLY A 171 -6.67 -1.25 14.74
C GLY A 171 -5.62 -0.60 15.63
N ASP A 172 -6.05 -0.28 16.85
CA ASP A 172 -5.22 0.39 17.83
C ASP A 172 -4.41 -0.60 18.68
N PRO A 173 -3.16 -0.24 19.01
CA PRO A 173 -2.34 -1.06 19.91
C PRO A 173 -2.85 -1.01 21.36
N PRO A 174 -2.53 -2.03 22.19
CA PRO A 174 -1.77 -3.25 21.84
C PRO A 174 -2.60 -4.36 21.19
N GLU A 175 -3.88 -4.49 21.51
CA GLU A 175 -4.64 -5.72 21.23
C GLU A 175 -4.85 -5.97 19.73
N HIS A 176 -4.90 -4.91 18.93
CA HIS A 176 -5.34 -5.01 17.55
C HIS A 176 -4.24 -4.81 16.50
N VAL A 177 -2.97 -4.63 16.89
CA VAL A 177 -1.86 -4.39 15.93
C VAL A 177 -1.82 -5.46 14.85
N SER A 178 -2.13 -5.14 13.60
CA SER A 178 -2.09 -6.06 12.48
C SER A 178 -1.57 -5.33 11.25
N ILE A 179 -0.29 -5.54 10.93
CA ILE A 179 0.39 -4.82 9.85
C ILE A 179 -0.23 -5.18 8.50
N VAL A 180 -0.70 -4.16 7.76
CA VAL A 180 -1.29 -4.32 6.43
C VAL A 180 -0.27 -4.17 5.31
N ASN A 181 -0.62 -4.63 4.11
CA ASN A 181 0.34 -4.85 3.05
C ASN A 181 0.38 -3.77 1.95
N PHE A 182 -0.59 -2.84 1.88
CA PHE A 182 -0.72 -1.94 0.71
C PHE A 182 0.44 -0.94 0.53
N ALA A 183 1.18 -0.68 1.59
CA ALA A 183 2.37 0.18 1.61
C ALA A 183 3.31 -0.34 2.70
N LEU A 184 4.44 -0.90 2.28
CA LEU A 184 5.44 -1.51 3.13
C LEU A 184 6.80 -0.92 2.79
N MET A 185 7.58 -0.56 3.79
CA MET A 185 8.90 -0.01 3.59
C MET A 185 9.87 -0.70 4.55
N SER A 186 11.02 -1.16 4.06
CA SER A 186 11.96 -1.87 4.92
C SER A 186 13.39 -1.74 4.43
N VAL A 187 14.34 -1.95 5.34
CA VAL A 187 15.70 -2.30 4.95
C VAL A 187 15.71 -3.63 4.19
N ALA A 188 16.78 -3.88 3.42
CA ALA A 188 17.00 -5.21 2.85
C ALA A 188 17.27 -6.22 3.97
N ASP A 189 16.98 -7.50 3.72
CA ASP A 189 17.05 -8.58 4.72
C ASP A 189 16.25 -8.33 6.01
N CYS A 190 15.23 -7.46 5.98
CA CYS A 190 14.43 -7.14 7.16
C CYS A 190 13.90 -8.42 7.86
N PRO A 191 14.28 -8.70 9.12
CA PRO A 191 13.93 -9.94 9.81
C PRO A 191 12.43 -10.24 9.87
N LEU A 192 11.61 -9.20 10.11
CA LEU A 192 10.15 -9.31 10.12
C LEU A 192 9.61 -9.77 8.77
N VAL A 193 10.07 -9.15 7.67
CA VAL A 193 9.64 -9.47 6.30
C VAL A 193 10.10 -10.87 5.90
N LEU A 194 11.33 -11.24 6.26
CA LEU A 194 11.87 -12.59 6.01
C LEU A 194 11.02 -13.67 6.69
N ARG A 195 10.67 -13.47 7.97
CA ARG A 195 9.87 -14.43 8.73
C ARG A 195 8.43 -14.51 8.19
N ALA A 196 7.81 -13.38 7.89
CA ALA A 196 6.50 -13.34 7.22
C ALA A 196 6.52 -14.05 5.86
N HIS A 197 7.59 -13.90 5.09
CA HIS A 197 7.76 -14.58 3.81
C HIS A 197 7.86 -16.10 3.95
N ARG A 198 8.66 -16.60 4.89
CA ARG A 198 8.78 -18.05 5.17
C ARG A 198 7.42 -18.66 5.53
N ILE A 199 6.66 -17.98 6.39
CA ILE A 199 5.30 -18.39 6.75
C ILE A 199 4.42 -18.40 5.50
N LEU A 200 4.44 -17.32 4.70
CA LEU A 200 3.62 -17.21 3.49
C LEU A 200 3.90 -18.35 2.49
N ILE A 201 5.17 -18.64 2.18
CA ILE A 201 5.53 -19.73 1.27
C ILE A 201 5.01 -21.08 1.79
N LYS A 202 5.15 -21.34 3.10
CA LYS A 202 4.62 -22.56 3.71
C LYS A 202 3.10 -22.68 3.60
N LEU A 203 2.36 -21.58 3.75
CA LEU A 203 0.90 -21.58 3.59
C LEU A 203 0.45 -21.97 2.18
N TRP A 204 1.29 -21.73 1.16
CA TRP A 204 1.01 -22.06 -0.23
C TRP A 204 1.48 -23.46 -0.66
N GLU A 205 2.20 -24.21 0.18
CA GLU A 205 2.67 -25.55 -0.18
C GLU A 205 1.51 -26.48 -0.56
N GLY A 206 1.61 -27.08 -1.74
CA GLY A 206 0.57 -27.97 -2.27
C GLY A 206 -0.75 -27.28 -2.63
N ARG A 207 -0.80 -25.94 -2.68
CA ARG A 207 -2.02 -25.18 -2.98
C ARG A 207 -1.89 -24.36 -4.26
N THR A 208 -3.02 -24.20 -4.95
CA THR A 208 -3.18 -23.28 -6.08
C THR A 208 -4.05 -22.07 -5.73
N SER A 209 -4.62 -22.01 -4.53
CA SER A 209 -5.39 -20.87 -4.03
C SER A 209 -5.25 -20.75 -2.50
N THR A 210 -5.73 -19.64 -1.94
CA THR A 210 -5.65 -19.36 -0.50
C THR A 210 -6.86 -19.86 0.29
N VAL A 211 -7.82 -20.53 -0.34
CA VAL A 211 -9.03 -21.03 0.35
C VAL A 211 -8.65 -21.99 1.48
N GLY A 212 -9.21 -21.73 2.67
CA GLY A 212 -8.95 -22.45 3.91
C GLY A 212 -7.57 -22.19 4.53
N ALA A 213 -6.76 -21.26 4.01
CA ALA A 213 -5.43 -20.99 4.53
C ALA A 213 -5.46 -20.35 5.94
N HIS A 214 -6.54 -19.62 6.28
CA HIS A 214 -6.77 -19.06 7.62
C HIS A 214 -6.74 -20.11 8.73
N SER A 215 -7.11 -21.36 8.42
CA SER A 215 -7.14 -22.48 9.37
C SER A 215 -5.76 -23.09 9.64
N HIS A 216 -4.73 -22.70 8.87
CA HIS A 216 -3.41 -23.29 8.99
C HIS A 216 -2.77 -22.97 10.35
N PRO A 217 -2.11 -23.92 11.04
CA PRO A 217 -1.52 -23.70 12.37
C PRO A 217 -0.54 -22.52 12.46
N LEU A 218 0.11 -22.17 11.34
CA LEU A 218 1.01 -21.02 11.26
C LEU A 218 0.31 -19.66 11.33
N VAL A 219 -1.01 -19.59 11.20
CA VAL A 219 -1.76 -18.31 11.22
C VAL A 219 -3.05 -18.36 12.02
N SER A 220 -3.56 -19.53 12.39
CA SER A 220 -4.84 -19.65 13.10
C SER A 220 -4.86 -19.06 14.52
N HIS A 221 -3.68 -18.72 15.06
CA HIS A 221 -3.50 -17.99 16.32
C HIS A 221 -3.56 -16.46 16.15
N VAL A 222 -3.66 -15.97 14.91
CA VAL A 222 -3.86 -14.57 14.58
C VAL A 222 -5.37 -14.33 14.39
N PRO A 223 -5.95 -13.26 14.96
CA PRO A 223 -7.36 -12.96 14.77
C PRO A 223 -7.74 -12.82 13.29
N LEU A 224 -8.89 -13.39 12.91
CA LEU A 224 -9.45 -13.24 11.57
C LEU A 224 -9.72 -11.77 11.25
N MET A 225 -9.61 -11.44 9.97
CA MET A 225 -10.05 -10.14 9.48
C MET A 225 -11.57 -10.06 9.53
N ARG A 226 -12.08 -9.00 10.18
CA ARG A 226 -13.51 -8.82 10.37
C ARG A 226 -14.16 -8.16 9.16
N VAL A 227 -15.26 -8.75 8.69
CA VAL A 227 -16.17 -8.14 7.72
C VAL A 227 -17.24 -7.33 8.47
N PRO A 228 -17.52 -6.06 8.07
CA PRO A 228 -18.55 -5.27 8.73
C PRO A 228 -19.95 -5.92 8.65
N PRO A 229 -20.78 -5.88 9.72
CA PRO A 229 -22.10 -6.55 9.75
C PRO A 229 -23.08 -6.10 8.65
N SER A 230 -23.00 -4.84 8.19
CA SER A 230 -23.86 -4.30 7.14
C SER A 230 -23.62 -4.93 5.76
N VAL A 231 -22.52 -5.67 5.60
CA VAL A 231 -22.19 -6.39 4.37
C VAL A 231 -23.00 -7.68 4.24
N SER A 232 -23.32 -8.35 5.34
CA SER A 232 -23.95 -9.68 5.38
C SER A 232 -25.47 -9.73 5.14
N GLU A 233 -26.16 -8.58 5.00
CA GLU A 233 -27.64 -8.55 4.98
C GLU A 233 -28.29 -8.27 3.59
N GLY A 234 -27.53 -8.36 2.48
CA GLY A 234 -28.01 -8.06 1.12
C GLY A 234 -28.46 -9.29 0.29
N LYS A 235 -29.59 -9.18 -0.42
CA LYS A 235 -30.30 -10.28 -1.13
C LYS A 235 -29.61 -10.94 -2.34
N ASP A 236 -28.45 -10.47 -2.77
CA ASP A 236 -27.74 -10.97 -3.99
C ASP A 236 -26.24 -11.28 -3.76
N LYS A 237 -25.79 -11.53 -2.53
CA LYS A 237 -24.35 -11.51 -2.22
C LYS A 237 -23.68 -12.89 -2.22
N MET A 238 -22.47 -12.95 -2.78
CA MET A 238 -21.45 -13.95 -2.42
C MET A 238 -21.26 -13.98 -0.89
N ASP A 239 -21.04 -15.18 -0.33
CA ASP A 239 -20.70 -15.46 1.07
C ASP A 239 -19.33 -14.86 1.47
N ILE A 240 -19.20 -13.52 1.51
CA ILE A 240 -18.02 -12.87 2.08
C ILE A 240 -18.16 -12.86 3.60
N ASN A 241 -17.49 -13.80 4.25
CA ASN A 241 -17.34 -13.89 5.69
C ASN A 241 -15.88 -13.61 6.12
N ASP A 242 -15.63 -13.53 7.42
CA ASP A 242 -14.30 -13.30 8.01
C ASP A 242 -13.24 -14.28 7.49
N GLU A 243 -13.61 -15.55 7.32
CA GLU A 243 -12.72 -16.61 6.81
C GLU A 243 -12.30 -16.33 5.37
N SER A 244 -13.25 -16.05 4.48
CA SER A 244 -13.00 -15.77 3.06
C SER A 244 -12.18 -14.48 2.85
N MET A 245 -12.40 -13.46 3.68
CA MET A 245 -11.59 -12.23 3.69
C MET A 245 -10.17 -12.52 4.17
N THR A 246 -10.05 -13.35 5.21
CA THR A 246 -8.75 -13.75 5.77
C THR A 246 -7.94 -14.60 4.78
N ASP A 247 -8.59 -15.54 4.08
CA ASP A 247 -7.99 -16.32 3.00
C ASP A 247 -7.54 -15.42 1.85
N TYR A 248 -8.37 -14.48 1.41
CA TYR A 248 -8.03 -13.53 0.35
C TYR A 248 -6.78 -12.70 0.70
N ALA A 249 -6.63 -12.33 1.97
CA ALA A 249 -5.54 -11.49 2.46
C ALA A 249 -4.51 -12.26 3.30
N ILE A 250 -4.26 -13.54 2.99
CA ILE A 250 -3.45 -14.44 3.81
C ILE A 250 -2.01 -13.94 4.06
N GLN A 251 -1.45 -13.16 3.15
CA GLN A 251 -0.15 -12.50 3.29
C GLN A 251 -0.09 -11.54 4.48
N ILE A 252 -1.21 -10.88 4.81
CA ILE A 252 -1.32 -10.03 6.01
C ILE A 252 -1.35 -10.92 7.26
N GLN A 253 -1.98 -12.09 7.20
CA GLN A 253 -1.95 -13.05 8.31
C GLN A 253 -0.55 -13.65 8.53
N ALA A 254 0.20 -13.89 7.46
CA ALA A 254 1.60 -14.31 7.57
C ALA A 254 2.47 -13.23 8.27
N MET A 255 2.25 -11.94 7.95
CA MET A 255 2.85 -10.82 8.67
C MET A 255 2.37 -10.77 10.13
N GLY A 256 1.06 -10.89 10.34
CA GLY A 256 0.38 -10.92 11.64
C GLY A 256 0.89 -12.03 12.56
N SER A 257 1.27 -13.17 11.98
CA SER A 257 1.90 -14.29 12.66
C SER A 257 3.34 -13.96 13.02
N ALA A 258 4.14 -13.46 12.07
CA ALA A 258 5.53 -13.05 12.35
C ALA A 258 5.65 -12.04 13.51
N GLN A 259 4.77 -11.04 13.58
CA GLN A 259 4.76 -10.06 14.67
C GLN A 259 4.24 -10.57 16.03
N ARG A 260 3.62 -11.75 16.08
CA ARG A 260 3.03 -12.35 17.29
C ARG A 260 3.74 -13.62 17.74
N TRP A 261 4.80 -13.98 17.03
CA TRP A 261 5.57 -15.18 17.29
C TRP A 261 6.72 -14.89 18.25
N LEU A 262 6.89 -15.75 19.25
CA LEU A 262 8.08 -15.84 20.08
C LEU A 262 8.76 -17.19 19.83
N ASP A 263 10.01 -17.16 19.37
CA ASP A 263 10.80 -18.35 19.08
C ASP A 263 12.12 -18.26 19.83
N GLU A 264 12.24 -19.06 20.89
CA GLU A 264 13.43 -19.06 21.76
C GLU A 264 14.61 -19.78 21.11
N ASP A 265 14.38 -20.63 20.11
CA ASP A 265 15.42 -21.42 19.47
C ASP A 265 16.26 -20.57 18.50
N ASP A 266 15.62 -19.63 17.78
CA ASP A 266 16.30 -18.65 16.92
C ASP A 266 16.34 -17.22 17.49
N GLY A 267 15.78 -17.01 18.68
CA GLY A 267 15.82 -15.75 19.42
C GLY A 267 14.87 -14.67 18.88
N TRP A 268 13.88 -15.04 18.06
CA TRP A 268 12.89 -14.09 17.55
C TRP A 268 11.84 -13.72 18.61
N ASP A 269 11.82 -12.44 18.99
CA ASP A 269 10.74 -11.80 19.73
C ASP A 269 9.95 -10.86 18.80
N GLY A 270 8.88 -11.37 18.18
CA GLY A 270 8.03 -10.60 17.27
C GLY A 270 7.41 -9.36 17.92
N PRO A 271 6.76 -9.47 19.10
CA PRO A 271 6.23 -8.33 19.82
C PRO A 271 7.29 -7.26 20.16
N GLY A 272 8.45 -7.69 20.67
CA GLY A 272 9.58 -6.79 20.95
C GLY A 272 10.10 -6.10 19.69
N TYR A 273 10.26 -6.86 18.60
CA TYR A 273 10.69 -6.30 17.32
C TYR A 273 9.71 -5.26 16.79
N VAL A 274 8.40 -5.53 16.78
CA VAL A 274 7.42 -4.55 16.29
C VAL A 274 7.42 -3.28 17.14
N ARG A 275 7.52 -3.43 18.46
CA ARG A 275 7.58 -2.29 19.37
C ARG A 275 8.79 -1.39 19.13
N ASP A 276 9.96 -1.99 18.95
CA ASP A 276 11.24 -1.26 19.01
C ASP A 276 11.80 -0.92 17.61
N LYS A 277 11.38 -1.65 16.58
CA LYS A 277 11.98 -1.61 15.23
C LYS A 277 11.02 -1.18 14.12
N CYS A 278 9.72 -1.01 14.41
CA CYS A 278 8.73 -0.65 13.38
C CYS A 278 8.18 0.78 13.55
N TRP A 279 8.18 1.52 12.45
CA TRP A 279 7.49 2.81 12.30
C TRP A 279 6.09 2.56 11.74
N LEU A 280 5.10 2.40 12.63
CA LEU A 280 3.73 2.08 12.21
C LEU A 280 2.79 3.25 12.33
N TYR A 281 1.93 3.41 11.34
CA TYR A 281 0.80 4.34 11.36
C TYR A 281 -0.54 3.62 11.57
N ASN A 282 -1.52 4.31 12.15
CA ASN A 282 -2.90 3.84 12.12
C ASN A 282 -3.43 3.99 10.68
N MET A 283 -3.87 2.88 10.08
CA MET A 283 -4.35 2.86 8.71
C MET A 283 -5.54 3.80 8.48
N LEU A 284 -6.50 3.85 9.40
CA LEU A 284 -7.71 4.65 9.24
C LEU A 284 -7.37 6.15 9.24
N GLU A 285 -6.49 6.58 10.14
CA GLU A 285 -6.08 7.97 10.27
C GLU A 285 -5.12 8.42 9.19
N MET A 286 -4.22 7.54 8.73
CA MET A 286 -3.10 7.95 7.87
C MET A 286 -3.27 7.56 6.39
N ALA A 287 -4.21 6.67 6.06
CA ALA A 287 -4.44 6.20 4.68
C ALA A 287 -5.91 6.28 4.21
N TYR A 288 -6.87 6.49 5.12
CA TYR A 288 -8.31 6.45 4.82
C TYR A 288 -9.08 7.65 5.40
N VAL A 289 -8.43 8.82 5.47
CA VAL A 289 -9.06 10.07 5.94
C VAL A 289 -10.33 10.41 5.17
N ASN A 290 -10.32 10.23 3.84
CA ASN A 290 -11.50 10.46 3.01
C ASN A 290 -12.66 9.54 3.38
N GLU A 291 -12.40 8.27 3.68
CA GLU A 291 -13.45 7.33 4.07
C GLU A 291 -14.06 7.72 5.41
N ASN A 292 -13.23 8.07 6.40
CA ASN A 292 -13.70 8.47 7.72
C ASN A 292 -14.54 9.76 7.68
N LEU A 293 -14.16 10.74 6.87
CA LEU A 293 -14.86 12.03 6.78
C LEU A 293 -16.17 11.98 5.98
N THR A 294 -16.42 10.89 5.26
CA THR A 294 -17.64 10.71 4.45
C THR A 294 -18.41 9.47 4.85
N ASP A 295 -18.18 8.92 6.04
CA ASP A 295 -18.85 7.71 6.52
C ASP A 295 -18.80 6.54 5.51
N TRP A 296 -17.65 6.38 4.85
CA TRP A 296 -17.40 5.36 3.82
C TRP A 296 -18.31 5.45 2.58
N ASP A 297 -18.94 6.61 2.35
CA ASP A 297 -19.70 6.90 1.13
C ASP A 297 -18.78 7.35 -0.02
N SER A 298 -18.39 6.38 -0.84
CA SER A 298 -17.56 6.59 -2.03
C SER A 298 -18.19 7.47 -3.11
N LYS A 299 -19.52 7.47 -3.23
CA LYS A 299 -20.23 8.32 -4.19
C LYS A 299 -20.16 9.77 -3.72
N ARG A 300 -20.35 10.00 -2.42
CA ARG A 300 -20.18 11.31 -1.80
C ARG A 300 -18.76 11.84 -1.97
N GLN A 301 -17.74 10.99 -1.77
CA GLN A 301 -16.34 11.37 -2.02
C GLN A 301 -16.13 11.81 -3.48
N PHE A 302 -16.63 11.03 -4.43
CA PHE A 302 -16.53 11.33 -5.85
C PHE A 302 -17.16 12.69 -6.18
N GLU A 303 -18.36 12.97 -5.67
CA GLU A 303 -19.05 14.25 -5.86
C GLU A 303 -18.26 15.41 -5.24
N LEU A 304 -17.74 15.26 -4.02
CA LEU A 304 -16.97 16.28 -3.32
C LEU A 304 -15.67 16.64 -4.07
N PHE A 305 -14.92 15.64 -4.57
CA PHE A 305 -13.71 15.90 -5.35
C PHE A 305 -13.99 16.53 -6.72
N ALA A 306 -15.19 16.34 -7.27
CA ALA A 306 -15.60 16.94 -8.53
C ALA A 306 -16.05 18.41 -8.41
N LEU A 307 -16.31 18.91 -7.18
CA LEU A 307 -16.75 20.29 -6.98
C LEU A 307 -15.69 21.29 -7.42
N GLU A 308 -16.14 22.34 -8.11
CA GLU A 308 -15.33 23.53 -8.36
C GLU A 308 -15.06 24.27 -7.05
N MET A 309 -13.81 24.71 -6.89
CA MET A 309 -13.43 25.62 -5.83
C MET A 309 -14.09 26.99 -6.04
N PRO A 310 -14.46 27.70 -4.95
CA PRO A 310 -15.08 29.01 -5.07
C PRO A 310 -14.14 30.01 -5.75
N SER A 311 -14.71 30.93 -6.53
CA SER A 311 -13.94 32.05 -7.07
C SER A 311 -13.52 33.00 -5.94
N SER A 312 -12.51 33.84 -6.21
CA SER A 312 -12.05 34.84 -5.24
C SER A 312 -13.20 35.73 -4.76
N GLY A 313 -13.52 35.67 -3.46
CA GLY A 313 -14.58 36.47 -2.83
C GLY A 313 -15.94 35.78 -2.76
N GLU A 314 -16.08 34.58 -3.30
CA GLU A 314 -17.29 33.75 -3.12
C GLU A 314 -17.24 32.98 -1.80
N GLU A 315 -18.39 32.84 -1.15
CA GLU A 315 -18.50 32.03 0.07
C GLU A 315 -18.55 30.53 -0.27
N GLU A 316 -17.83 29.71 0.51
CA GLU A 316 -17.91 28.26 0.40
C GLU A 316 -19.28 27.74 0.84
N THR A 317 -19.87 26.89 0.01
CA THR A 317 -20.98 26.00 0.42
C THR A 317 -20.51 24.99 1.47
N ALA A 318 -21.47 24.32 2.15
CA ALA A 318 -21.14 23.27 3.12
C ALA A 318 -20.33 22.12 2.48
N ASP A 319 -20.68 21.75 1.26
CA ASP A 319 -20.00 20.69 0.52
C ASP A 319 -18.58 21.10 0.13
N GLN A 320 -18.39 22.35 -0.30
CA GLN A 320 -17.04 22.88 -0.59
C GLN A 320 -16.18 22.92 0.68
N LYS A 321 -16.74 23.30 1.84
CA LYS A 321 -16.03 23.25 3.13
C LYS A 321 -15.58 21.83 3.48
N LEU A 322 -16.44 20.84 3.29
CA LEU A 322 -16.11 19.43 3.54
C LEU A 322 -15.06 18.92 2.54
N ALA A 323 -15.18 19.26 1.25
CA ALA A 323 -14.20 18.90 0.24
C ALA A 323 -12.82 19.51 0.54
N ARG A 324 -12.79 20.79 0.97
CA ARG A 324 -11.57 21.45 1.44
C ARG A 324 -10.98 20.72 2.64
N GLU A 325 -11.79 20.42 3.65
CA GLU A 325 -11.33 19.72 4.85
C GLU A 325 -10.71 18.35 4.51
N ILE A 326 -11.32 17.59 3.61
CA ILE A 326 -10.78 16.31 3.15
C ILE A 326 -9.42 16.50 2.49
N VAL A 327 -9.27 17.46 1.57
CA VAL A 327 -7.99 17.73 0.88
C VAL A 327 -6.93 18.20 1.87
N GLU A 328 -7.24 19.17 2.72
CA GLU A 328 -6.31 19.72 3.72
C GLU A 328 -5.83 18.64 4.70
N LYS A 329 -6.74 17.84 5.25
CA LYS A 329 -6.39 16.76 6.17
C LYS A 329 -5.59 15.65 5.48
N SER A 330 -5.97 15.28 4.26
CA SER A 330 -5.23 14.26 3.49
C SER A 330 -3.78 14.69 3.27
N ILE A 331 -3.55 15.92 2.80
CA ILE A 331 -2.18 16.35 2.48
C ILE A 331 -1.38 16.70 3.74
N ALA A 332 -1.96 17.42 4.70
CA ALA A 332 -1.21 17.96 5.84
C ALA A 332 -1.13 17.03 7.05
N GLN A 333 -2.04 16.06 7.17
CA GLN A 333 -2.21 15.27 8.40
C GLN A 333 -2.21 13.75 8.17
N SER A 334 -2.41 13.27 6.94
CA SER A 334 -2.31 11.85 6.59
C SER A 334 -0.98 11.55 5.87
N TRP A 335 -0.61 10.27 5.76
CA TRP A 335 0.61 9.90 5.02
C TRP A 335 0.31 9.61 3.55
N CYS A 336 -0.84 9.02 3.27
CA CYS A 336 -1.32 8.79 1.91
C CYS A 336 -2.86 8.73 1.86
N LEU A 337 -3.43 8.53 0.68
CA LEU A 337 -4.75 7.91 0.53
C LEU A 337 -4.61 6.57 -0.18
N LYS A 338 -5.30 5.55 0.32
CA LYS A 338 -5.41 4.24 -0.32
C LYS A 338 -6.73 4.12 -1.08
N LEU A 339 -6.66 4.07 -2.40
CA LEU A 339 -7.81 3.73 -3.22
C LEU A 339 -8.10 2.23 -3.14
N ALA A 340 -9.22 1.88 -2.52
CA ALA A 340 -9.76 0.53 -2.49
C ALA A 340 -10.26 0.11 -3.90
N HIS A 341 -10.10 -1.16 -4.27
CA HIS A 341 -10.55 -1.73 -5.55
C HIS A 341 -10.99 -3.18 -5.36
N GLY A 342 -11.68 -3.75 -6.36
CA GLY A 342 -11.89 -5.20 -6.46
C GLY A 342 -12.68 -5.77 -5.30
N PHE A 343 -12.01 -6.55 -4.43
CA PHE A 343 -12.63 -7.22 -3.28
C PHE A 343 -13.34 -6.24 -2.35
N SER A 344 -12.78 -5.05 -2.12
CA SER A 344 -13.41 -4.02 -1.27
C SER A 344 -14.76 -3.57 -1.80
N ALA A 345 -14.95 -3.48 -3.12
CA ALA A 345 -16.26 -3.12 -3.68
C ALA A 345 -17.31 -4.20 -3.44
N LYS A 346 -16.89 -5.48 -3.47
CA LYS A 346 -17.75 -6.60 -3.11
C LYS A 346 -18.07 -6.59 -1.61
N LEU A 347 -17.07 -6.30 -0.78
CA LEU A 347 -17.23 -6.14 0.66
C LEU A 347 -18.26 -5.03 0.96
N PHE A 348 -18.06 -3.82 0.48
CA PHE A 348 -18.98 -2.71 0.79
C PHE A 348 -20.30 -2.75 0.01
N GLY A 349 -20.44 -3.62 -1.00
CA GLY A 349 -21.64 -3.72 -1.83
C GLY A 349 -21.88 -2.50 -2.73
N ALA A 350 -20.87 -1.64 -2.88
CA ALA A 350 -20.91 -0.42 -3.68
C ALA A 350 -19.57 -0.19 -4.39
N PRO A 351 -19.54 0.51 -5.53
CA PRO A 351 -18.29 0.94 -6.16
C PRO A 351 -17.46 1.77 -5.20
N THR A 352 -16.13 1.60 -5.18
CA THR A 352 -15.21 2.44 -4.41
C THR A 352 -14.89 3.75 -5.14
N LEU A 353 -14.27 4.73 -4.48
CA LEU A 353 -13.82 5.97 -5.13
C LEU A 353 -12.93 5.69 -6.36
N GLY A 354 -11.99 4.75 -6.23
CA GLY A 354 -11.13 4.33 -7.34
C GLY A 354 -11.92 3.75 -8.52
N MET A 355 -13.04 3.07 -8.28
CA MET A 355 -13.93 2.60 -9.35
C MET A 355 -14.71 3.74 -10.00
N HIS A 356 -15.15 4.74 -9.23
CA HIS A 356 -15.78 5.94 -9.77
C HIS A 356 -14.81 6.72 -10.68
N TRP A 357 -13.57 6.95 -10.25
CA TRP A 357 -12.55 7.59 -11.09
C TRP A 357 -12.18 6.75 -12.32
N ARG A 358 -12.14 5.42 -12.19
CA ARG A 358 -11.94 4.53 -13.34
C ARG A 358 -13.05 4.67 -14.39
N ALA A 359 -14.30 4.83 -13.95
CA ALA A 359 -15.45 4.97 -14.85
C ALA A 359 -15.59 6.38 -15.45
N ASN A 360 -14.96 7.38 -14.84
CA ASN A 360 -15.05 8.78 -15.24
C ASN A 360 -13.65 9.39 -15.39
N ASP A 361 -12.93 9.05 -16.45
CA ASP A 361 -11.56 9.55 -16.64
C ASP A 361 -11.50 11.09 -16.62
N GLY A 362 -10.45 11.63 -16.01
CA GLY A 362 -10.22 13.06 -15.80
C GLY A 362 -10.95 13.66 -14.59
N SER A 363 -11.94 12.95 -14.01
CA SER A 363 -12.68 13.44 -12.83
C SER A 363 -11.81 13.59 -11.56
N ASP A 364 -10.69 12.86 -11.48
CA ASP A 364 -9.77 12.90 -10.35
C ASP A 364 -8.79 14.08 -10.40
N CYS A 365 -8.75 14.83 -11.51
CA CYS A 365 -7.74 15.86 -11.76
C CYS A 365 -8.29 17.11 -12.47
N GLY A 366 -9.59 17.38 -12.37
CA GLY A 366 -10.23 18.54 -12.99
C GLY A 366 -9.58 19.87 -12.56
N PRO A 367 -9.12 20.74 -13.49
CA PRO A 367 -8.57 22.04 -13.13
C PRO A 367 -9.59 22.87 -12.34
N GLY A 368 -9.19 23.37 -11.17
CA GLY A 368 -10.06 24.16 -10.31
C GLY A 368 -11.06 23.37 -9.47
N THR A 369 -10.97 22.05 -9.47
CA THR A 369 -11.73 21.20 -8.54
C THR A 369 -10.90 20.81 -7.34
N TYR A 370 -11.55 20.29 -6.29
CA TYR A 370 -10.85 19.72 -5.13
C TYR A 370 -10.01 18.48 -5.50
N GLY A 371 -10.44 17.68 -6.48
CA GLY A 371 -9.62 16.60 -7.05
C GLY A 371 -8.36 17.14 -7.73
N GLY A 372 -8.50 18.21 -8.53
CA GLY A 372 -7.35 18.91 -9.11
C GLY A 372 -6.40 19.47 -8.07
N TRP A 373 -6.91 20.07 -6.99
CA TRP A 373 -6.10 20.58 -5.88
C TRP A 373 -5.35 19.46 -5.14
N LEU A 374 -6.01 18.34 -4.86
CA LEU A 374 -5.39 17.16 -4.25
C LEU A 374 -4.23 16.64 -5.11
N ARG A 375 -4.43 16.51 -6.43
CA ARG A 375 -3.42 16.05 -7.38
C ARG A 375 -2.24 17.00 -7.47
N TRP A 376 -2.51 18.30 -7.54
CA TRP A 376 -1.46 19.30 -7.51
C TRP A 376 -0.67 19.23 -6.19
N ALA A 377 -1.35 19.19 -5.05
CA ALA A 377 -0.71 19.16 -3.74
C ALA A 377 0.20 17.95 -3.56
N MET A 378 -0.24 16.76 -4.01
CA MET A 378 0.53 15.51 -3.97
C MET A 378 1.94 15.64 -4.57
N SER A 379 2.10 16.38 -5.66
CA SER A 379 3.38 16.57 -6.36
C SER A 379 4.14 17.83 -5.95
N ASN A 380 3.49 18.81 -5.31
CA ASN A 380 4.08 20.14 -5.10
C ASN A 380 4.28 20.50 -3.63
N LEU A 381 3.64 19.80 -2.70
CA LEU A 381 3.67 20.12 -1.28
C LEU A 381 4.35 19.03 -0.43
N ALA A 382 5.12 19.47 0.56
CA ALA A 382 5.67 18.65 1.63
C ALA A 382 5.05 19.06 2.98
N GLN A 383 4.89 18.09 3.88
CA GLN A 383 4.43 18.34 5.24
C GLN A 383 5.56 18.99 6.04
N LYS A 384 5.25 20.09 6.75
CA LYS A 384 6.23 20.75 7.63
C LYS A 384 6.58 19.89 8.83
N ASN A 385 5.59 19.15 9.33
CA ASN A 385 5.73 18.25 10.47
C ASN A 385 5.19 16.89 10.05
N PRO A 386 6.05 15.97 9.58
CA PRO A 386 5.64 14.60 9.30
C PRO A 386 4.98 13.95 10.53
N PRO A 387 3.92 13.14 10.37
CA PRO A 387 3.30 12.45 11.49
C PRO A 387 4.27 11.54 12.23
N ALA A 388 4.15 11.48 13.57
CA ALA A 388 4.91 10.55 14.39
C ALA A 388 4.37 9.12 14.27
N PRO A 389 5.19 8.08 14.50
CA PRO A 389 4.69 6.71 14.51
C PRO A 389 3.83 6.46 15.74
N LEU A 390 2.98 5.44 15.66
CA LEU A 390 2.24 4.93 16.81
C LEU A 390 3.21 4.44 17.89
N ARG A 391 2.90 4.77 19.14
CA ARG A 391 3.54 4.14 20.29
C ARG A 391 2.91 2.76 20.50
N ILE A 392 3.67 1.72 20.19
CA ILE A 392 3.27 0.35 20.48
C ILE A 392 3.63 0.03 21.95
N PRO A 393 2.68 -0.32 22.82
CA PRO A 393 2.99 -0.82 24.15
C PRO A 393 3.44 -2.29 24.09
N VAL A 394 3.93 -2.81 25.21
CA VAL A 394 4.22 -4.24 25.33
C VAL A 394 2.94 -5.04 25.14
N TYR A 395 3.00 -6.11 24.35
CA TYR A 395 1.90 -7.06 24.17
C TYR A 395 2.43 -8.49 24.11
N GLU A 396 1.61 -9.43 24.54
CA GLU A 396 2.00 -10.85 24.62
C GLU A 396 2.00 -11.51 23.23
N PRO A 397 2.95 -12.42 22.95
CA PRO A 397 2.90 -13.25 21.76
C PRO A 397 1.66 -14.16 21.80
N THR A 398 1.06 -14.44 20.65
CA THR A 398 -0.03 -15.43 20.54
C THR A 398 0.46 -16.79 20.04
N MET A 399 1.74 -16.92 19.69
CA MET A 399 2.42 -18.18 19.41
C MET A 399 3.81 -18.23 20.04
N VAL A 400 4.12 -19.36 20.67
CA VAL A 400 5.43 -19.65 21.25
C VAL A 400 5.95 -20.98 20.70
N GLY A 401 7.21 -21.00 20.25
CA GLY A 401 7.94 -22.20 19.84
C GLY A 401 8.71 -22.04 18.54
N SER A 402 9.44 -23.09 18.14
CA SER A 402 10.21 -23.12 16.90
C SER A 402 9.33 -22.96 15.66
N LEU A 403 9.62 -21.95 14.83
CA LEU A 403 9.07 -21.87 13.48
C LEU A 403 9.65 -22.98 12.60
N ASN A 404 10.92 -23.35 12.80
CA ASN A 404 11.59 -24.39 12.01
C ASN A 404 10.93 -25.77 12.17
N ASP A 405 10.33 -26.05 13.34
CA ASP A 405 9.60 -27.30 13.58
C ASP A 405 8.24 -27.36 12.86
N ARG A 406 7.80 -26.23 12.31
CA ARG A 406 6.48 -26.04 11.68
C ARG A 406 6.57 -25.67 10.19
N LEU A 407 7.78 -25.38 9.69
CA LEU A 407 8.12 -25.29 8.27
C LEU A 407 8.51 -26.68 7.76
#